data_AF-A0A0G4MF24-F1
#
_entry.id   AF-A0A0G4MF24-F1
#
_cell.length_a   1.000
_cell.length_b   1.000
_cell.length_c   1.000
_cell.angle_alpha   90.00
_cell.angle_beta   90.00
_cell.angle_gamma   90.00
#
_symmetry.space_group_name_H-M   'P 1'
#
loop_
_entity.id
_entity.type
_entity.pdbx_description
1 polymer ?
#
loop_
_entity_poly.entity_id
_entity_poly.type
_entity_poly.pdbx_seq_one_letter_code
_entity_poly.pdbx_strand_id
1 'polypeptide(L)'
;MGFKSILELGVVYLSLTVIHFFQFVLAITVIGLYGTDLQRAREADSYVDAKWVYAVVVGALSALTALLFMVPFILRFAFTFVWDFVLFVLWIVAFGIFGHMFINENAEGDGAIERMKNAVWVLLANALLWLITAIFMGIYWFRHRERHSRFTGRARV
;
A
#
# COMPACT_ATOMS: atom_id res chain seq x y z
N MET A 1 25.68 1.80 21.66
CA MET A 1 24.70 2.51 20.79
C MET A 1 24.66 3.96 21.25
N GLY A 2 25.05 4.93 20.41
CA GLY A 2 25.08 6.35 20.81
C GLY A 2 23.68 6.99 20.81
N PHE A 3 23.46 8.01 21.64
CA PHE A 3 22.19 8.75 21.75
C PHE A 3 21.66 9.23 20.38
N LYS A 4 22.57 9.67 19.49
CA LYS A 4 22.24 10.08 18.11
C LYS A 4 21.62 8.93 17.27
N SER A 5 22.11 7.70 17.45
CA SER A 5 21.59 6.53 16.74
C SER A 5 20.18 6.14 17.20
N ILE A 6 19.86 6.34 18.48
CA ILE A 6 18.52 6.09 19.01
C ILE A 6 17.52 7.12 18.46
N LEU A 7 17.93 8.39 18.38
CA LEU A 7 17.11 9.46 17.81
C LEU A 7 16.85 9.26 16.31
N GLU A 8 17.87 8.94 15.52
CA GLU A 8 17.72 8.67 14.08
C GLU A 8 16.77 7.50 13.82
N LEU A 9 16.90 6.43 14.61
CA LEU A 9 16.00 5.27 14.53
C LEU A 9 14.55 5.66 14.87
N GLY A 10 14.36 6.45 15.94
CA GLY A 10 13.04 6.93 16.35
C GLY A 10 12.35 7.80 15.30
N VAL A 11 13.10 8.69 14.63
CA VAL A 11 12.57 9.52 13.55
C VAL A 11 12.13 8.67 12.36
N VAL A 12 12.94 7.70 11.94
CA VAL A 12 12.58 6.78 10.84
C VAL A 12 11.31 6.00 11.15
N TYR A 13 11.20 5.44 12.36
CA TYR A 13 9.99 4.72 12.75
C TYR A 13 8.76 5.63 12.78
N LEU A 14 8.88 6.84 13.34
CA LEU A 14 7.77 7.78 13.37
C LEU A 14 7.31 8.16 11.95
N SER A 15 8.24 8.46 11.06
CA SER A 15 7.93 8.77 9.66
C SER A 15 7.23 7.61 8.95
N LEU A 16 7.72 6.38 9.15
CA LEU A 16 7.07 5.19 8.58
C LEU A 16 5.67 4.99 9.16
N THR A 17 5.48 5.10 10.47
CA THR A 17 4.15 4.95 11.09
C THR A 17 3.15 5.98 10.54
N VAL A 18 3.58 7.23 10.33
CA VAL A 18 2.73 8.27 9.74
C VAL A 18 2.32 7.90 8.31
N ILE A 19 3.26 7.42 7.48
CA ILE A 19 2.94 7.01 6.11
C ILE A 19 1.97 5.81 6.09
N HIS A 20 2.22 4.79 6.90
CA HIS A 20 1.32 3.63 7.02
C HIS A 20 -0.05 4.01 7.57
N PHE A 21 -0.15 5.04 8.40
CA PHE A 21 -1.44 5.56 8.86
C PHE A 21 -2.26 6.12 7.71
N PHE A 22 -1.65 6.92 6.82
CA PHE A 22 -2.34 7.39 5.63
C PHE A 22 -2.68 6.24 4.67
N GLN A 23 -1.77 5.28 4.47
CA GLN A 23 -2.05 4.10 3.64
C GLN A 23 -3.24 3.28 4.17
N PHE A 24 -3.34 3.14 5.50
CA PHE A 24 -4.45 2.48 6.16
C PHE A 24 -5.76 3.23 5.94
N VAL A 25 -5.78 4.55 6.18
CA VAL A 25 -6.98 5.38 6.00
C VAL A 25 -7.47 5.31 4.55
N LEU A 26 -6.59 5.51 3.57
CA LEU A 26 -6.95 5.44 2.15
C LEU A 26 -7.44 4.05 1.74
N ALA A 27 -6.83 2.98 2.27
CA ALA A 27 -7.28 1.61 2.03
C ALA A 27 -8.69 1.37 2.58
N ILE A 28 -8.98 1.81 3.81
CA ILE A 28 -10.33 1.70 4.40
C ILE A 28 -11.34 2.55 3.61
N THR A 29 -10.96 3.75 3.16
CA THR A 29 -11.82 4.58 2.30
C THR A 29 -12.22 3.84 1.02
N VAL A 30 -11.26 3.17 0.37
CA VAL A 30 -11.49 2.37 -0.84
C VAL A 30 -12.39 1.16 -0.57
N ILE A 31 -12.18 0.45 0.54
CA ILE A 31 -13.08 -0.63 0.98
C ILE A 31 -14.50 -0.08 1.17
N GLY A 32 -14.67 1.07 1.82
CA GLY A 32 -15.98 1.69 2.03
C GLY A 32 -16.65 2.11 0.73
N LEU A 33 -15.92 2.78 -0.16
CA LEU A 33 -16.44 3.22 -1.47
C LEU A 33 -16.91 2.03 -2.30
N TYR A 34 -16.03 1.05 -2.55
CA TYR A 34 -16.35 -0.07 -3.45
C TYR A 34 -17.15 -1.19 -2.77
N GLY A 35 -17.03 -1.34 -1.45
CA GLY A 35 -17.80 -2.32 -0.68
C GLY A 35 -19.29 -1.95 -0.60
N THR A 36 -19.63 -0.67 -0.57
CA THR A 36 -21.04 -0.25 -0.62
C THR A 36 -21.69 -0.57 -1.97
N ASP A 37 -20.94 -0.40 -3.07
CA ASP A 37 -21.43 -0.76 -4.40
C ASP A 37 -21.57 -2.29 -4.55
N LEU A 38 -20.68 -3.07 -3.91
CA LEU A 38 -20.78 -4.53 -3.84
C LEU A 38 -22.02 -5.00 -3.07
N GLN A 39 -22.28 -4.37 -1.93
CA GLN A 39 -23.42 -4.70 -1.08
C GLN A 39 -24.75 -4.35 -1.77
N ARG A 40 -24.80 -3.20 -2.47
CA ARG A 40 -25.97 -2.83 -3.29
C ARG A 40 -26.23 -3.82 -4.43
N ALA A 41 -25.18 -4.26 -5.12
CA ALA A 41 -25.32 -5.26 -6.19
C ALA A 41 -25.88 -6.58 -5.64
N ARG A 42 -25.42 -6.99 -4.45
CA ARG A 42 -25.91 -8.19 -3.76
C ARG A 42 -27.36 -8.05 -3.29
N GLU A 43 -27.74 -6.90 -2.75
CA GLU A 43 -29.12 -6.62 -2.32
C GLU A 43 -30.10 -6.55 -3.50
N ALA A 44 -29.63 -6.13 -4.67
CA ALA A 44 -30.40 -6.09 -5.91
C ALA A 44 -30.46 -7.45 -6.66
N ASP A 45 -29.92 -8.53 -6.07
CA ASP A 45 -29.76 -9.85 -6.69
C ASP A 45 -29.10 -9.79 -8.08
N SER A 46 -28.20 -8.83 -8.26
CA SER A 46 -27.51 -8.55 -9.51
C SER A 46 -26.12 -9.18 -9.53
N TYR A 47 -25.58 -9.36 -10.73
CA TYR A 47 -24.25 -9.92 -10.92
C TYR A 47 -23.17 -9.04 -10.26
N VAL A 48 -22.39 -9.66 -9.37
CA VAL A 48 -21.27 -9.01 -8.70
C VAL A 48 -20.06 -9.00 -9.63
N ASP A 49 -19.69 -7.82 -10.13
CA ASP A 49 -18.54 -7.69 -11.01
C ASP A 49 -17.21 -7.88 -10.23
N ALA A 50 -16.35 -8.76 -10.74
CA ALA A 50 -15.08 -9.15 -10.14
C ALA A 50 -14.13 -7.96 -9.88
N LYS A 51 -14.26 -6.87 -10.66
CA LYS A 51 -13.43 -5.65 -10.46
C LYS A 51 -13.65 -5.01 -9.09
N TRP A 52 -14.89 -5.00 -8.60
CA TRP A 52 -15.22 -4.42 -7.29
C TRP A 52 -14.69 -5.30 -6.15
N VAL A 53 -14.81 -6.63 -6.31
CA VAL A 53 -14.24 -7.60 -5.37
C VAL A 53 -12.72 -7.44 -5.29
N TYR A 54 -12.06 -7.30 -6.44
CA TYR A 54 -10.62 -7.06 -6.51
C TYR A 54 -10.21 -5.82 -5.71
N ALA A 55 -10.92 -4.70 -5.88
CA ALA A 55 -10.65 -3.46 -5.14
C ALA A 55 -10.75 -3.64 -3.62
N VAL A 56 -11.78 -4.34 -3.15
CA VAL A 56 -12.02 -4.60 -1.73
C VAL A 56 -10.95 -5.54 -1.16
N VAL A 57 -10.56 -6.59 -1.88
CA VAL A 57 -9.52 -7.53 -1.45
C VAL A 57 -8.16 -6.85 -1.35
N VAL A 58 -7.77 -6.08 -2.37
CA VAL A 58 -6.52 -5.29 -2.36
C VAL A 58 -6.55 -4.26 -1.23
N GLY A 59 -7.68 -3.58 -1.04
CA GLY A 59 -7.92 -2.68 0.08
C GLY A 59 -7.72 -3.36 1.44
N ALA A 60 -8.32 -4.54 1.65
CA ALA A 60 -8.23 -5.28 2.90
C ALA A 60 -6.80 -5.76 3.19
N LEU A 61 -6.10 -6.31 2.19
CA LEU A 61 -4.69 -6.69 2.30
C LEU A 61 -3.80 -5.50 2.63
N SER A 62 -4.05 -4.36 1.98
CA SER A 62 -3.33 -3.11 2.22
C SER A 62 -3.59 -2.57 3.63
N ALA A 63 -4.85 -2.58 4.09
CA ALA A 63 -5.20 -2.11 5.43
C ALA A 63 -4.57 -2.98 6.53
N LEU A 64 -4.63 -4.31 6.37
CA LEU A 64 -3.98 -5.24 7.29
C LEU A 64 -2.46 -5.04 7.30
N THR A 65 -1.83 -4.93 6.12
CA THR A 65 -0.39 -4.70 6.01
C THR A 65 0.02 -3.40 6.69
N ALA A 66 -0.70 -2.31 6.40
CA ALA A 66 -0.42 -1.00 6.99
C ALA A 66 -0.52 -1.03 8.52
N LEU A 67 -1.54 -1.70 9.07
CA LEU A 67 -1.70 -1.86 10.51
C LEU A 67 -0.54 -2.66 11.14
N LEU A 68 -0.11 -3.74 10.47
CA LEU A 68 1.03 -4.54 10.93
C LEU A 68 2.33 -3.72 10.88
N PHE A 69 2.53 -2.91 9.84
CA PHE A 69 3.78 -2.16 9.64
C PHE A 69 3.91 -0.94 10.55
N MET A 70 2.81 -0.49 11.19
CA MET A 70 2.87 0.45 12.32
C MET A 70 3.57 -0.16 13.55
N VAL A 71 3.60 -1.49 13.67
CA VAL A 71 4.29 -2.17 14.78
C VAL A 71 5.77 -2.31 14.44
N PRO A 72 6.68 -1.64 15.17
CA PRO A 72 8.09 -1.52 14.80
C PRO A 72 8.84 -2.87 14.77
N PHE A 73 8.29 -3.92 15.38
CA PHE A 73 8.88 -5.26 15.38
C PHE A 73 8.79 -5.95 13.99
N ILE A 74 7.77 -5.63 13.20
CA ILE A 74 7.49 -6.28 11.90
C ILE A 74 8.37 -5.70 10.78
N LEU A 75 8.85 -4.47 10.93
CA LEU A 75 9.73 -3.83 9.94
C LEU A 75 11.13 -4.45 9.88
N ARG A 76 11.50 -5.34 10.81
CA ARG A 76 12.79 -6.03 10.84
C ARG A 76 12.90 -7.18 9.83
N PHE A 77 11.80 -7.58 9.20
CA PHE A 77 11.85 -8.61 8.17
C PHE A 77 12.57 -8.07 6.92
N ALA A 78 13.68 -8.73 6.57
CA ALA A 78 14.22 -8.64 5.22
C ALA A 78 13.07 -8.94 4.24
N PHE A 79 12.94 -8.19 3.13
CA PHE A 79 11.87 -8.31 2.11
C PHE A 79 10.59 -7.49 2.30
N THR A 80 10.47 -6.63 3.31
CA THR A 80 9.34 -5.65 3.41
C THR A 80 9.21 -4.80 2.15
N PHE A 81 10.33 -4.35 1.55
CA PHE A 81 10.31 -3.58 0.31
C PHE A 81 9.70 -4.33 -0.90
N VAL A 82 9.83 -5.66 -0.94
CA VAL A 82 9.25 -6.49 -2.02
C VAL A 82 7.74 -6.55 -1.84
N TRP A 83 7.29 -6.72 -0.59
CA TRP A 83 5.86 -6.74 -0.28
C TRP A 83 5.19 -5.39 -0.57
N ASP A 84 5.83 -4.28 -0.20
CA ASP A 84 5.35 -2.93 -0.53
C ASP A 84 5.23 -2.75 -2.05
N PHE A 85 6.20 -3.26 -2.81
CA PHE A 85 6.16 -3.21 -4.27
C PHE A 85 5.04 -4.08 -4.86
N VAL A 86 4.76 -5.26 -4.28
CA VAL A 86 3.62 -6.09 -4.68
C VAL A 86 2.31 -5.34 -4.45
N LEU A 87 2.14 -4.71 -3.29
CA LEU A 87 0.95 -3.89 -3.01
C LEU A 87 0.84 -2.72 -3.98
N PHE A 88 1.94 -2.02 -4.26
CA PHE A 88 1.98 -0.98 -5.29
C PHE A 88 1.45 -1.48 -6.65
N VAL A 89 1.94 -2.62 -7.13
CA VAL A 89 1.49 -3.19 -8.41
C VAL A 89 -0.01 -3.50 -8.38
N LEU A 90 -0.50 -4.11 -7.28
CA LEU A 90 -1.93 -4.40 -7.13
C LEU A 90 -2.80 -3.14 -7.19
N TRP A 91 -2.36 -2.07 -6.53
CA TRP A 91 -3.03 -0.77 -6.54
C TRP A 91 -2.97 -0.09 -7.92
N ILE A 92 -1.87 -0.19 -8.65
CA ILE A 92 -1.76 0.31 -10.03
C ILE A 92 -2.68 -0.44 -10.98
N VAL A 93 -2.82 -1.76 -10.83
CA VAL A 93 -3.80 -2.55 -11.59
C VAL A 93 -5.23 -2.08 -11.28
N ALA A 94 -5.57 -1.87 -10.01
CA ALA A 94 -6.87 -1.31 -9.63
C ALA A 94 -7.09 0.06 -10.27
N PHE A 95 -6.11 0.96 -10.16
CA PHE A 95 -6.14 2.27 -10.79
C PHE A 95 -6.31 2.19 -12.32
N GLY A 96 -5.64 1.26 -12.99
CA GLY A 96 -5.80 1.05 -14.43
C GLY A 96 -7.22 0.65 -14.82
N ILE A 97 -7.82 -0.28 -14.08
CA ILE A 97 -9.19 -0.76 -14.31
C ILE A 97 -10.20 0.38 -14.12
N PHE A 98 -10.16 1.06 -12.96
CA PHE A 98 -11.13 2.12 -12.64
C PHE A 98 -10.83 3.44 -13.37
N GLY A 99 -9.57 3.72 -13.66
CA GLY A 99 -9.15 4.89 -14.43
C GLY A 99 -9.66 4.83 -15.86
N HIS A 100 -9.53 3.69 -16.53
CA HIS A 100 -10.10 3.50 -17.87
C HIS A 100 -11.62 3.67 -17.89
N MET A 101 -12.30 3.24 -16.82
CA MET A 101 -13.77 3.27 -16.72
C MET A 101 -14.33 4.67 -16.43
N PHE A 102 -13.69 5.44 -15.56
CA PHE A 102 -14.30 6.67 -15.02
C PHE A 102 -13.63 7.96 -15.48
N ILE A 103 -12.35 7.97 -15.86
CA ILE A 103 -11.65 9.23 -16.21
C ILE A 103 -12.30 9.90 -17.42
N ASN A 104 -12.60 9.12 -18.46
CA ASN A 104 -13.16 9.62 -19.72
C ASN A 104 -14.69 9.64 -19.75
N GLU A 105 -15.36 9.10 -18.72
CA GLU A 105 -16.82 9.04 -18.69
C GLU A 105 -17.41 10.43 -18.37
N ASN A 106 -18.45 10.80 -19.12
CA ASN A 106 -19.17 12.04 -18.88
C ASN A 106 -20.15 11.82 -17.73
N ALA A 107 -20.00 12.59 -16.65
CA ALA A 107 -20.80 12.37 -15.45
C ALA A 107 -22.29 12.71 -15.62
N GLU A 108 -22.70 13.41 -16.69
CA GLU A 108 -24.11 13.77 -17.03
C GLU A 108 -25.01 14.22 -15.83
N GLY A 109 -24.40 14.73 -14.76
CA GLY A 109 -25.11 15.10 -13.51
C GLY A 109 -25.37 13.96 -12.52
N ASP A 110 -24.89 12.74 -12.79
CA ASP A 110 -24.90 11.61 -11.87
C ASP A 110 -23.76 11.72 -10.84
N GLY A 111 -24.13 12.03 -9.60
CA GLY A 111 -23.20 12.12 -8.48
C GLY A 111 -22.48 10.82 -8.15
N ALA A 112 -22.99 9.65 -8.56
CA ALA A 112 -22.30 8.37 -8.39
C ALA A 112 -21.05 8.27 -9.30
N ILE A 113 -21.15 8.77 -10.53
CA ILE A 113 -20.02 8.80 -11.48
C ILE A 113 -18.98 9.81 -11.00
N GLU A 114 -19.39 11.01 -10.58
CA GLU A 114 -18.47 12.03 -10.05
C GLU A 114 -17.72 11.54 -8.80
N ARG A 115 -18.41 10.85 -7.88
CA ARG A 115 -17.79 10.17 -6.74
C ARG A 115 -16.74 9.16 -7.18
N MET A 116 -17.02 8.35 -8.20
CA MET A 116 -16.08 7.34 -8.72
C MET A 116 -14.86 7.98 -9.41
N LYS A 117 -15.04 9.12 -10.09
CA LYS A 117 -13.91 9.90 -10.64
C LYS A 117 -12.97 10.38 -9.54
N ASN A 118 -13.51 10.81 -8.40
CA ASN A 118 -12.70 11.16 -7.23
C ASN A 118 -12.05 9.93 -6.58
N ALA A 119 -12.75 8.80 -6.53
CA ALA A 119 -12.22 7.54 -5.99
C ALA A 119 -10.98 7.03 -6.75
N VAL A 120 -10.92 7.26 -8.06
CA VAL A 120 -9.75 6.91 -8.89
C VAL A 120 -8.49 7.63 -8.42
N TRP A 121 -8.59 8.89 -8.00
CA TRP A 121 -7.45 9.62 -7.45
C TRP A 121 -7.02 9.09 -6.08
N VAL A 122 -7.96 8.63 -5.26
CA VAL A 122 -7.66 7.95 -3.98
C VAL A 122 -6.87 6.67 -4.22
N LEU A 123 -7.24 5.87 -5.25
CA LEU A 123 -6.48 4.68 -5.65
C LEU A 123 -5.03 5.05 -6.01
N LEU A 124 -4.85 6.09 -6.85
CA LEU A 124 -3.52 6.53 -7.27
C LEU A 124 -2.69 7.06 -6.10
N ALA A 125 -3.28 7.87 -5.23
CA ALA A 125 -2.60 8.38 -4.05
C ALA A 125 -2.08 7.24 -3.16
N ASN A 126 -2.91 6.23 -2.91
CA ASN A 126 -2.49 5.09 -2.11
C ASN A 126 -1.42 4.25 -2.80
N ALA A 127 -1.52 4.06 -4.13
CA ALA A 127 -0.49 3.40 -4.91
C ALA A 127 0.86 4.11 -4.77
N LEU A 128 0.88 5.43 -4.91
CA LEU A 128 2.10 6.22 -4.79
C LEU A 128 2.72 6.13 -3.38
N LEU A 129 1.91 6.09 -2.33
CA LEU A 129 2.42 5.87 -0.97
C LEU A 129 3.13 4.52 -0.85
N TRP A 130 2.54 3.44 -1.37
CA TRP A 130 3.19 2.12 -1.40
C TRP A 130 4.49 2.12 -2.22
N LEU A 131 4.56 2.89 -3.31
CA LEU A 131 5.81 3.04 -4.06
C LEU A 131 6.87 3.79 -3.25
N ILE A 132 6.49 4.86 -2.55
CA ILE A 132 7.41 5.64 -1.70
C ILE A 132 7.97 4.75 -0.58
N THR A 133 7.13 3.97 0.09
CA THR A 133 7.62 3.05 1.15
C THR A 133 8.48 1.93 0.57
N ALA A 134 8.12 1.35 -0.58
CA ALA A 134 8.93 0.35 -1.27
C ALA A 134 10.34 0.88 -1.62
N ILE A 135 10.42 2.09 -2.18
CA ILE A 135 11.70 2.73 -2.53
C ILE A 135 12.51 3.04 -1.27
N PHE A 136 11.88 3.65 -0.27
CA PHE A 136 12.55 4.00 0.98
C PHE A 136 13.13 2.76 1.68
N MET A 137 12.33 1.72 1.82
CA MET A 137 12.72 0.47 2.48
C MET A 137 13.74 -0.30 1.65
N GLY A 138 13.64 -0.25 0.32
CA GLY A 138 14.64 -0.79 -0.60
C GLY A 138 16.00 -0.10 -0.42
N ILE A 139 16.04 1.24 -0.45
CA ILE A 139 17.27 2.03 -0.23
C ILE A 139 17.84 1.75 1.16
N TYR A 140 16.98 1.73 2.19
CA TYR A 140 17.40 1.43 3.57
C TYR A 140 18.06 0.05 3.65
N TRP A 141 17.42 -0.97 3.07
CA TRP A 141 17.96 -2.33 3.00
C TRP A 141 19.29 -2.39 2.24
N PHE A 142 19.39 -1.82 1.03
CA PHE A 142 20.63 -1.84 0.25
C PHE A 142 21.79 -1.13 0.95
N ARG A 143 21.52 -0.07 1.73
CA ARG A 143 22.53 0.64 2.52
C ARG A 143 22.96 -0.10 3.80
N HIS A 144 22.04 -0.81 4.44
CA HIS A 144 22.30 -1.51 5.72
C HIS A 144 22.51 -3.02 5.56
N ARG A 145 22.48 -3.53 4.33
CA ARG A 145 22.86 -4.92 4.02
C ARG A 145 24.36 -5.07 4.26
N GLU A 146 24.73 -5.34 5.51
CA GLU A 146 26.07 -5.82 5.81
C GLU A 146 26.32 -7.07 4.99
N ARG A 147 27.24 -6.95 4.03
CA ARG A 147 27.88 -8.08 3.36
C ARG A 147 28.74 -8.79 4.41
N HIS A 148 28.14 -9.51 5.34
CA HIS A 148 28.87 -10.52 6.08
C HIS A 148 29.19 -11.65 5.09
N SER A 149 30.25 -11.47 4.29
CA SER A 149 30.96 -12.61 3.72
C SER A 149 31.59 -13.35 4.90
N ARG A 150 30.82 -14.22 5.57
CA ARG A 150 31.31 -15.10 6.65
C ARG A 150 32.23 -16.22 6.11
N PHE A 151 32.70 -16.08 4.87
CA PHE A 151 33.54 -17.04 4.14
C PHE A 151 34.77 -16.35 3.55
N THR A 152 35.52 -15.59 4.34
CA THR A 152 36.94 -15.41 4.06
C THR A 152 37.70 -16.41 4.93
N GLY A 153 37.81 -17.63 4.41
CA GLY A 153 38.65 -18.70 4.96
C GLY A 153 40.13 -18.31 4.89
N ARG A 154 40.56 -17.39 5.76
CA ARG A 154 41.95 -17.02 6.00
C ARG A 154 42.35 -17.42 7.41
N ALA A 155 42.18 -18.70 7.75
CA ALA A 155 42.98 -19.32 8.78
C ALA A 155 44.33 -19.67 8.13
N ARG A 156 45.39 -18.96 8.50
CA ARG A 156 46.76 -19.45 8.26
C ARG A 156 47.07 -20.44 9.38
N VAL A 157 47.49 -21.64 8.99
CA VAL A 157 48.03 -22.68 9.87
C VAL A 157 49.45 -22.33 10.27
#